data_AF-A0A142YH70-F1
#
_entry.id   AF-A0A142YH70-F1
#
_cell.length_a   1.000
_cell.length_b   1.000
_cell.length_c   1.000
_cell.angle_alpha   90.00
_cell.angle_beta   90.00
_cell.angle_gamma   90.00
#
_symmetry.space_group_name_H-M   'P 1'
#
loop_
_entity.id
_entity.type
_entity.pdbx_description
1 polymer ?
#
loop_
_entity_poly.entity_id
_entity_poly.type
_entity_poly.pdbx_seq_one_letter_code
_entity_poly.pdbx_strand_id
1 'polypeptide(L)'
;MGTRHILDDASRHGLKVERVFIGGGGAKSPLWLQIHADVLQKPIHLTREGESCALGSAMTAAVAAGVYKDFDEAAGAMVAIERVVEPDPANAPAYDELFVRYVDLYRRLNDPA
;
A
#
# COMPACT_ATOMS: atom_id res chain seq x y z
N MET A 1 11.40 -2.47 -1.85
CA MET A 1 12.36 -1.34 -1.71
C MET A 1 11.88 -0.06 -2.39
N GLY A 2 11.51 -0.07 -3.68
CA GLY A 2 11.01 1.15 -4.35
C GLY A 2 9.82 1.81 -3.65
N THR A 3 8.81 1.04 -3.24
CA THR A 3 7.66 1.57 -2.47
C THR A 3 8.10 2.26 -1.18
N ARG A 4 9.06 1.68 -0.44
CA ARG A 4 9.63 2.31 0.76
C ARG A 4 10.26 3.66 0.44
N HIS A 5 11.01 3.75 -0.67
CA HIS A 5 11.62 5.01 -1.10
C HIS A 5 10.58 6.10 -1.37
N ILE A 6 9.46 5.75 -2.00
CA ILE A 6 8.33 6.66 -2.22
C ILE A 6 7.71 7.11 -0.90
N LEU A 7 7.50 6.20 0.05
CA LEU A 7 6.91 6.54 1.35
C LEU A 7 7.84 7.40 2.21
N ASP A 8 9.15 7.13 2.17
CA ASP A 8 10.16 7.92 2.86
C ASP A 8 10.23 9.35 2.30
N ASP A 9 10.15 9.49 0.96
CA ASP A 9 10.08 10.80 0.30
C ASP A 9 8.80 11.57 0.66
N ALA A 10 7.64 10.91 0.57
CA ALA A 10 6.36 11.49 1.00
C ALA A 10 6.40 11.96 2.46
N SER A 11 7.05 11.18 3.34
CA SER A 11 7.23 11.53 4.76
C SER A 11 8.11 12.77 4.95
N ARG A 12 9.17 12.95 4.14
CA ARG A 12 9.99 14.18 4.14
C ARG A 12 9.19 15.41 3.72
N HIS A 13 8.13 15.22 2.94
CA HIS A 13 7.18 16.26 2.53
C HIS A 13 5.97 16.39 3.47
N GLY A 14 6.00 15.77 4.65
CA GLY A 14 4.99 15.91 5.69
C GLY A 14 3.77 15.00 5.55
N LEU A 15 3.77 14.06 4.60
CA LEU A 15 2.70 13.07 4.46
C LEU A 15 2.96 11.86 5.37
N LYS A 16 2.06 11.63 6.33
CA LYS A 16 2.13 10.46 7.21
C LYS A 16 1.30 9.31 6.65
N VAL A 17 1.96 8.29 6.11
CA VAL A 17 1.29 7.06 5.67
C VAL A 17 1.19 6.08 6.84
N GLU A 18 -0.04 5.72 7.20
CA GLU A 18 -0.34 4.82 8.33
C GLU A 18 -0.75 3.43 7.89
N ARG A 19 -1.44 3.33 6.75
CA ARG A 19 -2.03 2.10 6.22
C ARG A 19 -1.74 1.98 4.74
N VAL A 20 -1.43 0.76 4.29
CA VAL A 20 -1.20 0.47 2.88
C VAL A 20 -2.24 -0.54 2.42
N PHE A 21 -2.99 -0.22 1.38
CA PHE A 21 -3.95 -1.13 0.76
C PHE A 21 -3.32 -1.72 -0.51
N ILE A 22 -3.39 -3.04 -0.67
CA ILE A 22 -2.86 -3.73 -1.85
C ILE A 22 -3.97 -4.54 -2.50
N GLY A 23 -4.13 -4.38 -3.81
CA GLY A 23 -5.03 -5.17 -4.65
C GLY A 23 -4.31 -5.79 -5.86
N GLY A 24 -5.07 -6.41 -6.75
CA GLY A 24 -4.55 -7.00 -7.99
C GLY A 24 -3.70 -8.27 -7.78
N GLY A 25 -2.95 -8.66 -8.81
CA GLY A 25 -2.23 -9.95 -8.82
C GLY A 25 -1.24 -10.16 -7.66
N GLY A 26 -0.59 -9.09 -7.18
CA GLY A 26 0.34 -9.14 -6.06
C GLY A 26 -0.31 -9.54 -4.73
N ALA A 27 -1.60 -9.23 -4.54
CA ALA A 27 -2.36 -9.58 -3.34
C ALA A 27 -2.58 -11.10 -3.16
N LYS A 28 -2.32 -11.90 -4.20
CA LYS A 28 -2.51 -13.37 -4.15
C LYS A 28 -1.34 -14.11 -3.51
N SER A 29 -0.18 -13.46 -3.32
CA SER A 29 1.02 -14.10 -2.77
C SER A 29 1.23 -13.71 -1.29
N PRO A 30 1.02 -14.64 -0.34
CA PRO A 30 1.22 -14.37 1.08
C PRO A 30 2.65 -13.94 1.41
N LEU A 31 3.65 -14.56 0.78
CA LEU A 31 5.05 -14.21 0.98
C LEU A 31 5.34 -12.79 0.49
N TRP A 32 4.84 -12.42 -0.69
CA TRP A 32 5.07 -11.10 -1.25
C TRP A 32 4.45 -10.00 -0.39
N LEU A 33 3.26 -10.27 0.17
CA LEU A 33 2.58 -9.39 1.11
C LEU A 33 3.38 -9.23 2.42
N GLN A 34 3.89 -10.32 2.99
CA GLN A 34 4.71 -10.26 4.19
C GLN A 34 5.99 -9.46 3.95
N ILE A 35 6.68 -9.70 2.83
CA ILE A 35 7.86 -8.92 2.44
C ILE A 35 7.51 -7.42 2.33
N HIS A 36 6.35 -7.06 1.79
CA HIS A 36 5.92 -5.66 1.73
C HIS A 36 5.63 -5.07 3.09
N ALA A 37 4.93 -5.81 3.96
CA ALA A 37 4.69 -5.38 5.34
C ALA A 37 6.02 -5.12 6.05
N ASP A 38 6.94 -6.08 6.01
CA ASP A 38 8.23 -6.02 6.70
C ASP A 38 9.15 -4.94 6.13
N VAL A 39 9.21 -4.78 4.81
CA VAL A 39 10.03 -3.72 4.18
C VAL A 39 9.50 -2.34 4.55
N LEU A 40 8.18 -2.15 4.58
CA LEU A 40 7.56 -0.84 4.86
C LEU A 40 7.42 -0.56 6.36
N GLN A 41 7.49 -1.59 7.21
CA GLN A 41 7.13 -1.53 8.63
C GLN A 41 5.74 -0.88 8.82
N LYS A 42 4.78 -1.32 8.00
CA LYS A 42 3.39 -0.85 7.98
C LYS A 42 2.44 -2.04 7.77
N PRO A 43 1.25 -2.02 8.37
CA PRO A 43 0.22 -3.02 8.09
C PRO A 43 -0.24 -2.94 6.63
N ILE A 44 -0.30 -4.10 5.98
CA ILE A 44 -0.89 -4.25 4.64
C ILE A 44 -2.33 -4.72 4.77
N HIS A 45 -3.26 -3.92 4.28
CA HIS A 45 -4.69 -4.20 4.27
C HIS A 45 -5.12 -4.78 2.93
N LEU A 46 -5.85 -5.89 2.98
CA LEU A 46 -6.53 -6.48 1.83
C LEU A 46 -8.02 -6.28 1.98
N THR A 47 -8.65 -5.75 0.94
CA THR A 47 -10.09 -5.65 0.83
C THR A 47 -10.69 -6.99 0.40
N ARG A 48 -11.90 -7.29 0.87
CA ARG A 48 -12.67 -8.48 0.49
C ARG A 48 -12.93 -8.53 -1.01
N GLU A 49 -13.13 -7.37 -1.63
CA GLU A 49 -13.20 -7.25 -3.08
C GLU A 49 -11.79 -7.00 -3.62
N GLY A 50 -11.32 -7.90 -4.48
CA GLY A 50 -9.99 -7.83 -5.10
C GLY A 50 -9.95 -6.90 -6.32
N GLU A 51 -11.11 -6.64 -6.95
CA GLU A 51 -11.27 -5.79 -8.12
C GLU A 51 -11.57 -4.33 -7.72
N SER A 52 -10.59 -3.68 -7.09
CA SER A 52 -10.74 -2.33 -6.51
C SER A 52 -11.21 -1.26 -7.52
N CYS A 53 -10.77 -1.33 -8.77
CA CYS A 53 -11.19 -0.40 -9.82
C CYS A 53 -12.67 -0.58 -10.22
N ALA A 54 -13.13 -1.83 -10.30
CA ALA A 54 -14.52 -2.13 -10.58
C ALA A 54 -15.42 -1.68 -9.42
N LEU A 55 -15.00 -1.95 -8.18
CA LEU A 55 -15.69 -1.49 -6.98
C LEU A 55 -15.79 0.04 -6.93
N GLY A 56 -14.69 0.75 -7.20
CA GLY A 56 -14.69 2.22 -7.26
C GLY A 56 -15.63 2.79 -8.32
N SER A 57 -15.74 2.12 -9.47
CA SER A 57 -16.69 2.49 -10.53
C SER A 57 -18.14 2.29 -10.08
N ALA A 58 -18.43 1.16 -9.43
CA ALA A 58 -19.75 0.88 -8.86
C ALA A 58 -20.13 1.86 -7.75
N MET A 59 -19.19 2.22 -6.86
CA MET A 59 -19.38 3.25 -5.83
C MET A 59 -19.71 4.59 -6.45
N THR A 60 -18.98 5.00 -7.50
CA THR A 60 -19.23 6.25 -8.21
C THR A 60 -20.64 6.27 -8.82
N ALA A 61 -21.07 5.17 -9.46
CA ALA A 61 -22.41 5.05 -10.00
C ALA A 61 -23.49 5.09 -8.90
N ALA A 62 -23.25 4.45 -7.75
CA ALA A 62 -24.19 4.44 -6.63
C ALA A 62 -24.38 5.84 -6.01
N VAL A 63 -23.29 6.61 -5.85
CA VAL A 63 -23.37 8.01 -5.41
C VAL A 63 -24.09 8.87 -6.45
N ALA A 64 -23.75 8.75 -7.73
CA ALA A 64 -24.40 9.51 -8.79
C ALA A 64 -25.90 9.18 -8.94
N ALA A 65 -26.30 7.94 -8.67
CA ALA A 65 -27.69 7.50 -8.66
C ALA A 65 -28.47 7.89 -7.39
N GLY A 66 -27.81 8.51 -6.40
CA GLY A 66 -28.43 8.89 -5.13
C GLY A 66 -28.71 7.72 -4.18
N VAL A 67 -28.11 6.54 -4.41
CA VAL A 67 -28.22 5.38 -3.51
C VAL A 67 -27.47 5.64 -2.22
N TYR A 68 -26.33 6.33 -2.30
CA TYR A 68 -25.57 6.85 -1.16
C TYR A 68 -25.40 8.37 -1.31
N LYS A 69 -25.38 9.10 -0.20
CA LYS A 69 -25.25 10.56 -0.14
C LYS A 69 -23.90 11.05 -0.67
N ASP A 70 -22.84 10.34 -0.34
CA ASP A 70 -21.46 10.70 -0.67
C ASP A 70 -20.54 9.46 -0.70
N PHE A 71 -19.27 9.68 -1.03
CA PHE A 71 -18.28 8.61 -1.12
C PHE A 71 -17.93 7.98 0.23
N ASP A 72 -18.04 8.72 1.34
CA ASP A 72 -17.76 8.18 2.67
C ASP A 72 -18.84 7.16 3.06
N GLU A 73 -20.12 7.49 2.83
CA GLU A 73 -21.23 6.55 3.03
C GLU A 73 -21.10 5.33 2.11
N ALA A 74 -20.83 5.55 0.81
CA ALA A 74 -20.63 4.46 -0.14
C ALA A 74 -19.45 3.57 0.26
N ALA A 75 -18.32 4.13 0.69
CA ALA A 75 -17.15 3.37 1.13
C ALA A 75 -17.48 2.55 2.39
N GLY A 76 -18.17 3.14 3.36
CA GLY A 76 -18.59 2.45 4.58
C GLY A 76 -19.54 1.27 4.33
N ALA A 77 -20.37 1.34 3.29
CA ALA A 77 -21.30 0.28 2.93
C ALA A 77 -20.70 -0.78 1.97
N MET A 78 -19.81 -0.36 1.06
CA MET A 78 -19.36 -1.19 -0.07
C MET A 78 -17.96 -1.78 0.11
N VAL A 79 -17.10 -1.17 0.93
CA VAL A 79 -15.73 -1.64 1.17
C VAL A 79 -15.66 -2.39 2.49
N ALA A 80 -15.06 -3.58 2.47
CA ALA A 80 -14.78 -4.36 3.68
C ALA A 80 -13.32 -4.83 3.67
N ILE A 81 -12.65 -4.73 4.81
CA ILE A 81 -11.31 -5.32 5.01
C ILE A 81 -11.51 -6.81 5.30
N GLU A 82 -10.82 -7.67 4.55
CA GLU A 82 -10.85 -9.12 4.77
C GLU A 82 -9.68 -9.57 5.63
N ARG A 83 -8.49 -9.00 5.38
CA ARG A 83 -7.25 -9.44 6.01
C ARG A 83 -6.30 -8.27 6.21
N VAL A 84 -5.55 -8.33 7.30
CA VAL A 84 -4.40 -7.46 7.57
C VAL A 84 -3.16 -8.34 7.71
N VAL A 85 -2.06 -7.93 7.08
CA VAL A 85 -0.74 -8.54 7.24
C VAL A 85 0.13 -7.56 8.01
N GLU A 86 0.46 -7.93 9.24
CA GLU A 86 1.31 -7.13 10.13
C GLU A 86 2.79 -7.34 9.78
N PRO A 87 3.63 -6.31 9.90
CA PRO A 87 5.07 -6.46 9.75
C PRO A 87 5.64 -7.31 10.90
N ASP A 88 6.68 -8.09 10.60
CA ASP A 88 7.55 -8.68 11.61
C ASP A 88 8.67 -7.68 11.96
N PRO A 89 8.71 -7.13 13.20
CA PRO A 89 9.75 -6.21 13.62
C PRO A 89 11.15 -6.84 13.61
N ALA A 90 11.27 -8.16 13.71
CA ALA A 90 12.55 -8.85 13.69
C ALA A 90 13.26 -8.72 12.33
N ASN A 91 12.50 -8.50 11.25
CA ASN A 91 13.03 -8.34 9.89
C ASN A 91 13.49 -6.89 9.59
N ALA A 92 13.14 -5.92 10.43
CA ALA A 92 13.44 -4.51 10.20
C ALA A 92 14.94 -4.23 10.01
N PRO A 93 15.87 -4.73 10.86
CA PRO A 93 17.29 -4.43 10.69
C PRO A 93 17.86 -4.92 9.35
N ALA A 94 17.43 -6.10 8.90
CA ALA A 94 17.88 -6.66 7.63
C ALA A 94 17.37 -5.83 6.44
N TYR A 95 16.11 -5.41 6.46
CA TYR A 95 15.54 -4.59 5.39
C TYR A 95 16.05 -3.15 5.40
N ASP A 96 16.38 -2.58 6.56
CA ASP A 96 17.01 -1.27 6.69
C ASP A 96 18.39 -1.25 6.04
N GLU A 97 19.22 -2.26 6.31
CA GLU A 97 20.54 -2.41 5.67
C GLU A 97 20.40 -2.52 4.14
N LEU A 98 19.48 -3.37 3.66
CA LEU A 98 19.22 -3.54 2.24
C LEU A 98 18.67 -2.27 1.59
N PHE A 99 17.86 -1.49 2.30
CA PHE A 99 17.29 -0.25 1.79
C PHE A 99 18.36 0.82 1.55
N VAL A 100 19.32 0.97 2.48
CA VAL A 100 20.46 1.88 2.30
C VAL A 100 21.25 1.52 1.03
N ARG A 101 21.54 0.23 0.83
CA ARG A 101 22.23 -0.26 -0.38
C ARG A 101 21.43 -0.02 -1.66
N TYR A 102 20.11 -0.24 -1.61
CA TYR A 102 19.21 0.02 -2.73
C TYR A 102 19.25 1.48 -3.17
N VAL A 103 19.18 2.43 -2.22
CA VAL A 103 19.19 3.87 -2.51
C VAL A 103 20.54 4.32 -3.07
N ASP A 104 21.67 3.86 -2.49
CA ASP A 104 22.99 4.20 -3.02
C ASP A 104 23.17 3.67 -4.45
N LEU A 105 22.81 2.41 -4.70
CA LEU A 105 22.88 1.83 -6.05
C LEU A 105 22.00 2.60 -7.04
N TYR A 106 20.76 2.93 -6.67
CA TYR A 106 19.85 3.71 -7.50
C TYR A 106 20.45 5.09 -7.85
N ARG A 107 21.05 5.77 -6.88
CA ARG A 107 21.74 7.05 -7.10
C ARG A 107 22.87 6.90 -8.11
N ARG A 108 23.76 5.92 -7.90
CA ARG A 108 24.94 5.69 -8.77
C ARG A 108 24.59 5.31 -10.20
N LEU A 109 23.45 4.66 -10.41
CA LEU A 109 22.97 4.30 -11.76
C LEU A 109 22.28 5.46 -12.49
N ASN A 110 21.79 6.47 -11.76
CA ASN A 110 21.11 7.63 -12.34
C ASN A 110 21.97 8.90 -12.37
N ASP A 111 23.17 8.87 -11.81
CA ASP A 111 24.14 9.95 -11.90
C ASP A 111 24.88 9.84 -13.25
N PRO A 112 24.66 10.75 -14.21
CA PRO A 112 25.49 10.79 -15.41
C PRO A 112 26.89 11.23 -14.97
N ALA A 113 27.84 10.31 -15.03
CA ALA A 113 29.26 10.61 -14.81
C ALA A 113 29.73 11.80 -15.67
#